data_AF-A0ABD6FBR6-F1
#
_entry.id   AF-A0ABD6FBR6-F1
#
_cell.length_a   1.000
_cell.length_b   1.000
_cell.length_c   1.000
_cell.angle_alpha   90.00
_cell.angle_beta   90.00
_cell.angle_gamma   90.00
#
_symmetry.space_group_name_H-M   'P 1'
#
loop_
_entity.id
_entity.type
_entity.pdbx_description
1 polymer ?
#
loop_
_entity_poly.entity_id
_entity_poly.type
_entity_poly.pdbx_seq_one_letter_code
_entity_poly.pdbx_strand_id
1 'polypeptide(L)'
;VKGYLEEDGIPPDSTTETYAAIKLEIANRRWAGVPFYLRTGKRLGRRVTEIAVVFKRAPHLPFDHTATEELGQNALVVRIQPDEGVTLRFGSKVPGSTMEVRDVTMDFGYGHAFTESSPEAYERLILDVLLGEPSLFPGNEEVELSWQILDPVLKHWERSGTRPEPYPPGSWGPPSADALLARTGRHWRRP
;
A
#
# COMPACT_ATOMS: atom_id res chain seq x y z
N VAL A 1 -15.81 9.30 -18.12
CA VAL A 1 -14.64 8.42 -18.33
C VAL A 1 -15.20 7.06 -18.71
N LYS A 2 -14.70 6.46 -19.82
CA LYS A 2 -15.17 5.14 -20.27
C LYS A 2 -14.82 4.05 -19.26
N GLY A 3 -15.68 3.04 -19.13
CA GLY A 3 -15.39 1.83 -18.35
C GLY A 3 -14.43 0.89 -19.09
N TYR A 4 -13.82 -0.07 -18.38
CA TYR A 4 -12.87 -1.03 -18.99
C TYR A 4 -13.45 -1.79 -20.19
N LEU A 5 -14.70 -2.27 -20.08
CA LEU A 5 -15.39 -2.99 -21.17
C LEU A 5 -15.82 -2.08 -22.34
N GLU A 6 -15.68 -0.77 -22.20
CA GLU A 6 -15.98 0.23 -23.25
C GLU A 6 -14.72 0.75 -23.95
N GLU A 7 -13.53 0.31 -23.51
CA GLU A 7 -12.26 0.66 -24.15
C GLU A 7 -12.10 -0.10 -25.47
N ASP A 8 -11.46 0.54 -26.45
CA ASP A 8 -11.29 -0.04 -27.79
C ASP A 8 -10.40 -1.29 -27.71
N GLY A 9 -10.85 -2.38 -28.33
CA GLY A 9 -10.12 -3.66 -28.34
C GLY A 9 -10.39 -4.57 -27.13
N ILE A 10 -11.28 -4.19 -26.21
CA ILE A 10 -11.70 -5.04 -25.09
C ILE A 10 -12.97 -5.84 -25.46
N PRO A 11 -12.95 -7.18 -25.34
CA PRO A 11 -14.16 -7.99 -25.52
C PRO A 11 -15.24 -7.63 -24.47
N PRO A 12 -16.53 -7.51 -24.86
CA PRO A 12 -17.62 -7.18 -23.92
C PRO A 12 -17.85 -8.21 -22.81
N ASP A 13 -17.35 -9.43 -23.00
CA ASP A 13 -17.38 -10.55 -22.07
C ASP A 13 -16.07 -10.74 -21.30
N SER A 14 -15.11 -9.83 -21.44
CA SER A 14 -13.85 -9.88 -20.71
C SER A 14 -14.07 -9.96 -19.20
N THR A 15 -13.35 -10.88 -18.57
CA THR A 15 -13.31 -11.08 -17.12
C THR A 15 -11.97 -10.61 -16.51
N THR A 16 -11.14 -9.92 -17.29
CA THR A 16 -9.85 -9.40 -16.83
C THR A 16 -10.05 -8.37 -15.73
N GLU A 17 -9.34 -8.58 -14.63
CA GLU A 17 -9.33 -7.68 -13.49
C GLU A 17 -8.51 -6.40 -13.78
N THR A 18 -9.05 -5.25 -13.35
CA THR A 18 -8.36 -3.96 -13.36
C THR A 18 -7.96 -3.51 -11.96
N TYR A 19 -8.32 -4.29 -10.94
CA TYR A 19 -8.03 -4.07 -9.53
C TYR A 19 -7.87 -5.43 -8.83
N ALA A 20 -6.92 -5.53 -7.90
CA ALA A 20 -6.78 -6.67 -7.01
C ALA A 20 -6.39 -6.21 -5.60
N ALA A 21 -6.93 -6.89 -4.59
CA ALA A 21 -6.52 -6.74 -3.20
C ALA A 21 -6.40 -8.11 -2.54
N ILE A 22 -5.28 -8.34 -1.84
CA ILE A 22 -4.99 -9.61 -1.16
C ILE A 22 -4.49 -9.36 0.26
N LYS A 23 -4.75 -10.34 1.13
CA LYS A 23 -4.15 -10.44 2.45
C LYS A 23 -3.15 -11.60 2.41
N LEU A 24 -1.90 -11.31 2.75
CA LEU A 24 -0.84 -12.28 2.92
C LEU A 24 -0.43 -12.35 4.39
N GLU A 25 0.14 -13.49 4.78
CA GLU A 25 0.73 -13.71 6.09
C GLU A 25 2.10 -14.35 5.91
N ILE A 26 3.07 -13.93 6.73
CA ILE A 26 4.41 -14.51 6.71
C ILE A 26 4.55 -15.38 7.94
N ALA A 27 4.62 -16.69 7.72
CA ALA A 27 4.66 -17.71 8.77
C ALA A 27 6.07 -17.83 9.40
N ASN A 28 6.54 -16.76 10.03
CA ASN A 28 7.78 -16.77 10.80
C ASN A 28 7.62 -16.05 12.14
N ARG A 29 8.62 -16.18 13.02
CA ARG A 29 8.61 -15.58 14.36
C ARG A 29 8.42 -14.07 14.35
N ARG A 30 9.00 -13.36 13.38
CA ARG A 30 8.97 -11.89 13.32
C ARG A 30 7.58 -11.37 12.93
N TRP A 31 6.91 -12.07 12.02
CA TRP A 31 5.66 -11.62 11.39
C TRP A 31 4.42 -12.41 11.83
N ALA A 32 4.56 -13.29 12.82
CA ALA A 32 3.44 -14.05 13.37
C ALA A 32 2.28 -13.12 13.78
N GLY A 33 1.10 -13.34 13.18
CA GLY A 33 -0.10 -12.54 13.43
C GLY A 33 -0.09 -11.13 12.83
N VAL A 34 0.89 -10.78 11.99
CA VAL A 34 0.96 -9.51 11.28
C VAL A 34 0.49 -9.71 9.83
N PRO A 35 -0.70 -9.20 9.45
CA PRO A 35 -1.19 -9.32 8.07
C PRO A 35 -0.51 -8.29 7.15
N PHE A 36 -0.18 -8.72 5.94
CA PHE A 36 0.26 -7.87 4.85
C PHE A 36 -0.89 -7.67 3.88
N TYR A 37 -1.29 -6.42 3.66
CA TYR A 37 -2.35 -6.09 2.70
C TYR A 37 -1.71 -5.46 1.46
N LEU A 38 -1.96 -6.05 0.31
CA LEU A 38 -1.50 -5.53 -0.97
C LEU A 38 -2.75 -5.14 -1.76
N ARG A 39 -2.71 -3.98 -2.40
CA ARG A 39 -3.71 -3.60 -3.40
C ARG A 39 -3.03 -2.93 -4.58
N THR A 40 -3.58 -3.15 -5.76
CA THR A 40 -3.19 -2.47 -6.98
C THR A 40 -4.42 -2.28 -7.84
N GLY A 41 -4.44 -1.23 -8.66
CA GLY A 41 -5.53 -1.02 -9.58
C GLY A 41 -5.29 0.11 -10.55
N LYS A 42 -6.07 0.10 -11.63
CA LYS A 42 -6.10 1.13 -12.66
C LYS A 42 -7.28 2.06 -12.45
N ARG A 43 -7.20 3.28 -13.00
CA ARG A 43 -8.24 4.31 -12.91
C ARG A 43 -8.69 4.58 -11.46
N LEU A 44 -7.74 4.56 -10.51
CA LEU A 44 -7.99 4.94 -9.12
C LEU A 44 -7.93 6.46 -8.94
N GLY A 45 -8.37 6.95 -7.79
CA GLY A 45 -8.44 8.40 -7.49
C GLY A 45 -7.12 9.16 -7.58
N ARG A 46 -5.99 8.48 -7.37
CA ARG A 46 -4.64 9.06 -7.51
C ARG A 46 -3.64 7.99 -7.95
N ARG A 47 -2.65 8.38 -8.77
CA ARG A 47 -1.46 7.56 -9.01
C ARG A 47 -0.58 7.63 -7.76
N VAL A 48 -0.33 6.48 -7.14
CA VAL A 48 0.49 6.39 -5.94
C VAL A 48 1.05 4.98 -5.76
N THR A 49 2.30 4.92 -5.33
CA THR A 49 3.03 3.72 -4.91
C THR A 49 3.60 4.03 -3.54
N GLU A 50 3.19 3.27 -2.53
CA GLU A 50 3.58 3.51 -1.16
C GLU A 50 3.57 2.23 -0.31
N ILE A 51 4.29 2.30 0.80
CA ILE A 51 4.29 1.28 1.84
C ILE A 51 3.88 1.96 3.13
N ALA A 52 2.81 1.48 3.77
CA ALA A 52 2.34 2.00 5.04
C ALA A 52 2.47 0.93 6.14
N VAL A 53 3.29 1.20 7.15
CA VAL A 53 3.43 0.38 8.35
C VAL A 53 2.61 1.02 9.46
N VAL A 54 1.50 0.36 9.84
CA VAL A 54 0.63 0.80 10.93
C VAL A 54 1.01 0.08 12.21
N PHE A 55 1.41 0.85 13.24
CA PHE A 55 1.82 0.29 14.52
C PHE A 55 0.61 -0.06 15.39
N LYS A 56 0.79 -1.04 16.28
CA LYS A 56 -0.19 -1.34 17.33
C LYS A 56 -0.31 -0.13 18.26
N ARG A 57 -1.53 0.16 18.73
CA ARG A 57 -1.72 1.16 19.79
C ARG A 57 -0.97 0.71 21.04
N ALA A 58 -0.32 1.65 21.73
CA ALA A 58 0.33 1.36 23.00
C ALA A 58 -0.73 0.89 24.02
N PRO A 59 -0.52 -0.24 24.73
CA PRO A 59 -1.52 -0.81 25.63
C PRO A 59 -1.73 0.03 26.91
N HIS A 60 -0.72 0.80 27.32
CA HIS A 60 -0.75 1.65 28.51
C HIS A 60 -0.26 3.05 28.15
N LEU A 61 -1.19 3.92 27.79
CA LEU A 61 -0.89 5.34 27.60
C LEU A 61 -0.84 6.01 28.98
N PRO A 62 0.16 6.86 29.27
CA PRO A 62 0.25 7.60 30.54
C PRO A 62 -0.76 8.77 30.62
N PHE A 63 -1.76 8.79 29.74
CA PHE A 63 -2.73 9.86 29.56
C PHE A 63 -4.13 9.31 29.77
N ASP A 64 -5.02 10.13 30.35
CA ASP A 64 -6.42 9.76 30.53
C ASP A 64 -7.08 9.46 29.17
N HIS A 65 -8.11 8.60 29.17
CA HIS A 65 -8.80 8.20 27.96
C HIS A 65 -9.34 9.40 27.16
N THR A 66 -9.84 10.43 27.85
CA THR A 66 -10.33 11.69 27.27
C THR A 66 -9.23 12.50 26.60
N ALA A 67 -7.98 12.42 27.08
CA ALA A 67 -6.83 13.12 26.51
C ALA A 67 -6.29 12.47 25.22
N THR A 68 -6.78 11.27 24.87
CA THR A 68 -6.31 10.46 23.72
C THR A 68 -7.44 9.98 22.82
N GLU A 69 -8.63 10.59 22.90
CA GLU A 69 -9.78 10.26 22.05
C GLU A 69 -9.47 10.46 20.56
N GLU A 70 -8.70 11.50 20.23
CA GLU A 70 -8.29 11.80 18.84
C GLU A 70 -6.99 11.07 18.43
N LEU A 71 -6.39 10.27 19.30
CA LEU A 71 -5.11 9.62 19.03
C LEU A 71 -5.30 8.40 18.12
N GLY A 72 -4.79 8.51 16.89
CA GLY A 72 -4.78 7.43 15.93
C GLY A 72 -3.71 6.37 16.23
N GLN A 73 -3.57 5.43 15.30
CA GLN A 73 -2.39 4.55 15.28
C GLN A 73 -1.22 5.30 14.65
N ASN A 74 -0.04 5.18 15.29
CA ASN A 74 1.21 5.61 14.67
C ASN A 74 1.37 4.92 13.33
N ALA A 75 1.89 5.64 12.34
CA ALA A 75 2.10 5.11 11.00
C ALA A 75 3.39 5.63 10.40
N LEU A 76 4.18 4.73 9.82
CA LEU A 76 5.31 5.06 8.95
C LEU A 76 4.87 4.84 7.51
N VAL A 77 4.86 5.89 6.70
CA VAL A 77 4.48 5.84 5.29
C VAL A 77 5.69 6.18 4.45
N VAL A 78 6.11 5.24 3.62
CA VAL A 78 7.17 5.43 2.62
C VAL A 78 6.49 5.64 1.27
N ARG A 79 6.63 6.83 0.70
CA ARG A 79 6.16 7.16 -0.65
C ARG A 79 7.26 6.86 -1.65
N ILE A 80 6.95 5.99 -2.61
CA ILE A 80 7.85 5.58 -3.67
C ILE A 80 7.61 6.42 -4.92
N GLN A 81 6.35 6.71 -5.26
CA GLN A 81 6.02 7.64 -6.36
C GLN A 81 4.53 8.02 -6.30
N PRO A 82 4.12 9.23 -6.68
CA PRO A 82 4.94 10.43 -6.82
C PRO A 82 5.35 10.99 -5.45
N ASP A 83 6.16 12.05 -5.47
CA ASP A 83 6.53 12.82 -4.27
C ASP A 83 7.28 11.94 -3.26
N GLU A 84 8.42 11.40 -3.70
CA GLU A 84 9.29 10.48 -2.97
C GLU A 84 9.61 11.05 -1.58
N GLY A 85 9.38 10.25 -0.54
CA GLY A 85 9.50 10.76 0.81
C GLY A 85 9.05 9.78 1.88
N VAL A 86 9.15 10.25 3.12
CA VAL A 86 8.78 9.48 4.31
C VAL A 86 7.94 10.36 5.22
N THR A 87 6.80 9.83 5.65
CA THR A 87 5.97 10.44 6.68
C THR A 87 5.92 9.55 7.91
N LEU A 88 6.14 10.15 9.08
CA LEU A 88 5.86 9.52 10.37
C LEU A 88 4.72 10.27 11.05
N ARG A 89 3.59 9.58 11.27
CA ARG A 89 2.47 10.07 12.07
C ARG A 89 2.53 9.48 13.48
N PHE A 90 2.42 10.34 14.48
CA PHE A 90 2.46 9.95 15.89
C PHE A 90 1.75 10.98 16.77
N GLY A 91 1.37 10.60 17.98
CA GLY A 91 0.76 11.52 18.94
C GLY A 91 1.75 12.50 19.56
N SER A 92 1.38 13.77 19.64
CA SER A 92 2.11 14.81 20.38
C SER A 92 1.16 15.65 21.23
N LYS A 93 1.68 16.19 22.34
CA LYS A 93 0.94 17.10 23.20
C LYS A 93 0.61 18.39 22.44
N VAL A 94 -0.64 18.81 22.48
CA VAL A 94 -1.06 20.12 21.98
C VAL A 94 -0.46 21.22 22.87
N PRO A 95 0.20 22.24 22.31
CA PRO A 95 0.67 23.38 23.09
C PRO A 95 -0.49 24.03 23.86
N GLY A 96 -0.38 24.09 25.19
CA GLY A 96 -1.45 24.60 26.04
C GLY A 96 -1.34 24.12 27.50
N SER A 97 -2.26 24.61 28.32
CA SER A 97 -2.38 24.25 29.73
C SER A 97 -3.15 22.94 29.95
N THR A 98 -3.96 22.52 28.97
CA THR A 98 -4.69 21.24 29.01
C THR A 98 -3.79 20.07 28.61
N MET A 99 -4.05 18.89 29.17
CA MET A 99 -3.39 17.66 28.76
C MET A 99 -4.20 17.02 27.62
N GLU A 100 -3.87 17.39 26.40
CA GLU A 100 -4.51 16.90 25.17
C GLU A 100 -3.43 16.41 24.20
N VAL A 101 -3.62 15.23 23.62
CA VAL A 101 -2.69 14.63 22.65
C VAL A 101 -3.39 14.47 21.30
N ARG A 102 -2.75 14.96 20.23
CA ARG A 102 -3.25 14.85 18.86
C ARG A 102 -2.21 14.24 17.94
N ASP A 103 -2.68 13.64 16.84
CA ASP A 103 -1.80 13.16 15.79
C ASP A 103 -1.07 14.34 15.13
N VAL A 104 0.25 14.29 15.12
CA VAL A 104 1.13 15.17 14.35
C VAL A 104 1.87 14.39 13.29
N THR A 105 2.34 15.10 12.29
CA THR A 105 3.01 14.54 11.12
C THR A 105 4.41 15.12 11.00
N MET A 106 5.42 14.27 11.02
CA MET A 106 6.76 14.60 10.51
C MET A 106 6.85 14.15 9.06
N ASP A 107 7.21 15.06 8.17
CA ASP A 107 7.28 14.81 6.74
C ASP A 107 8.66 15.14 6.18
N PHE A 108 9.18 14.21 5.38
CA PHE A 108 10.38 14.38 4.59
C PHE A 108 10.03 14.11 3.13
N GLY A 109 10.45 15.01 2.23
CA GLY A 109 10.27 14.87 0.78
C GLY A 109 11.57 15.13 0.04
N TYR A 110 11.94 14.23 -0.87
CA TYR A 110 13.18 14.34 -1.66
C TYR A 110 13.22 15.61 -2.49
N GLY A 111 12.12 15.95 -3.18
CA GLY A 111 12.05 17.15 -4.02
C GLY A 111 12.20 18.48 -3.26
N HIS A 112 12.03 18.47 -1.93
CA HIS A 112 12.30 19.64 -1.09
C HIS A 112 13.71 19.62 -0.47
N ALA A 113 14.22 18.43 -0.17
CA ALA A 113 15.51 18.24 0.51
C ALA A 113 16.70 18.29 -0.46
N PHE A 114 16.51 17.91 -1.73
CA PHE A 114 17.56 17.85 -2.73
C PHE A 114 17.14 18.58 -4.01
N THR A 115 18.06 19.32 -4.60
CA THR A 115 17.87 20.04 -5.86
C THR A 115 18.15 19.20 -7.10
N GLU A 116 18.75 18.01 -6.93
CA GLU A 116 19.05 17.09 -8.03
C GLU A 116 17.91 16.07 -8.20
N SER A 117 17.56 15.79 -9.46
CA SER A 117 16.62 14.74 -9.78
C SER A 117 17.24 13.37 -9.48
N SER A 118 16.46 12.49 -8.85
CA SER A 118 16.85 11.08 -8.76
C SER A 118 17.02 10.49 -10.17
N PRO A 119 18.04 9.63 -10.40
CA PRO A 119 18.24 9.00 -11.70
C PRO A 119 17.02 8.17 -12.08
N GLU A 120 16.75 8.09 -13.39
CA GLU A 120 15.65 7.26 -13.89
C GLU A 120 15.91 5.77 -13.57
N ALA A 121 14.86 4.98 -13.40
CA ALA A 121 14.97 3.59 -12.97
C ALA A 121 15.87 2.76 -13.90
N TYR A 122 15.77 2.92 -15.23
CA TYR A 122 16.61 2.23 -16.19
C TYR A 122 18.06 2.73 -16.19
N GLU A 123 18.31 4.02 -15.96
CA GLU A 123 19.68 4.53 -15.84
C GLU A 123 20.42 3.82 -14.70
N ARG A 124 19.75 3.68 -13.55
CA ARG A 124 20.32 2.96 -12.40
C ARG A 124 20.54 1.48 -12.70
N LEU A 125 19.54 0.79 -13.28
CA LEU A 125 19.65 -0.64 -13.58
C LEU A 125 20.73 -0.94 -14.61
N ILE A 126 20.88 -0.10 -15.64
CA ILE A 126 21.94 -0.27 -16.65
C ILE A 126 23.32 -0.05 -16.00
N LEU A 127 23.47 0.97 -15.16
CA LEU A 127 24.71 1.21 -14.44
C LEU A 127 25.08 0.02 -13.54
N ASP A 128 24.12 -0.54 -12.80
CA ASP A 128 24.34 -1.69 -11.93
C ASP A 128 24.80 -2.92 -12.72
N VAL A 129 24.27 -3.15 -13.93
CA VAL A 129 24.75 -4.20 -14.85
C VAL A 129 26.20 -3.95 -15.28
N LEU A 130 26.56 -2.71 -15.61
CA LEU A 130 27.92 -2.36 -16.02
C LEU A 130 28.93 -2.51 -14.87
N LEU A 131 28.50 -2.27 -13.64
CA LEU A 131 29.31 -2.44 -12.43
C LEU A 131 29.33 -3.89 -11.90
N GLY A 132 28.46 -4.76 -12.42
CA GLY A 132 28.31 -6.12 -11.94
C GLY A 132 27.64 -6.21 -10.56
N GLU A 133 26.77 -5.26 -10.22
CA GLU A 133 26.03 -5.22 -8.96
C GLU A 133 24.61 -5.84 -9.14
N PRO A 134 24.34 -7.05 -8.64
CA PRO A 134 23.05 -7.72 -8.88
C PRO A 134 21.95 -7.32 -7.88
N SER A 135 22.18 -6.34 -6.99
CA SER A 135 21.36 -6.11 -5.80
C SER A 135 19.90 -5.71 -6.08
N LEU A 136 19.63 -5.12 -7.25
CA LEU A 136 18.29 -4.70 -7.68
C LEU A 136 17.64 -5.67 -8.67
N PHE A 137 18.27 -6.81 -8.96
CA PHE A 137 17.75 -7.83 -9.85
C PHE A 137 17.21 -9.01 -9.04
N PRO A 138 15.97 -9.45 -9.28
CA PRO A 138 15.43 -10.60 -8.57
C PRO A 138 16.19 -11.88 -8.96
N GLY A 139 16.49 -12.72 -7.98
CA GLY A 139 17.10 -14.02 -8.23
C GLY A 139 16.09 -15.03 -8.78
N ASN A 140 16.56 -16.09 -9.45
CA ASN A 140 15.67 -17.14 -9.99
C ASN A 140 14.75 -17.75 -8.91
N GLU A 141 15.30 -18.08 -7.75
CA GLU A 141 14.50 -18.66 -6.64
C GLU A 141 13.42 -17.70 -6.14
N GLU A 142 13.71 -16.40 -6.07
CA GLU A 142 12.75 -15.38 -5.66
C GLU A 142 11.57 -15.29 -6.64
N VAL A 143 11.85 -15.38 -7.95
CA VAL A 143 10.81 -15.38 -8.98
C VAL A 143 9.93 -16.63 -8.89
N GLU A 144 10.53 -17.81 -8.73
CA GLU A 144 9.78 -19.07 -8.59
C GLU A 144 8.89 -19.08 -7.34
N LEU A 145 9.40 -18.59 -6.21
CA LEU A 145 8.62 -18.48 -4.97
C LEU A 145 7.48 -17.46 -5.11
N SER A 146 7.71 -16.36 -5.83
CA SER A 146 6.66 -15.37 -6.12
C SER A 146 5.52 -15.99 -6.94
N TRP A 147 5.84 -16.82 -7.93
CA TRP A 147 4.84 -17.58 -8.69
C TRP A 147 4.09 -18.59 -7.82
N GLN A 148 4.77 -19.33 -6.95
CA GLN A 148 4.11 -20.28 -6.04
C GLN A 148 3.06 -19.61 -5.13
N ILE A 149 3.23 -18.33 -4.79
CA ILE A 149 2.25 -17.56 -4.01
C ILE A 149 1.04 -17.18 -4.86
N LEU A 150 1.24 -16.73 -6.11
CA LEU A 150 0.17 -16.18 -6.95
C LEU A 150 -0.58 -17.22 -7.79
N ASP A 151 0.10 -18.29 -8.23
CA ASP A 151 -0.46 -19.35 -9.08
C ASP A 151 -1.79 -19.92 -8.57
N PRO A 152 -1.93 -20.29 -7.27
CA PRO A 152 -3.19 -20.81 -6.76
C PRO A 152 -4.33 -19.80 -6.84
N VAL A 153 -4.03 -18.51 -6.66
CA VAL A 153 -5.01 -17.41 -6.74
C VAL A 153 -5.48 -17.25 -8.18
N LEU A 154 -4.54 -17.21 -9.14
CA LEU A 154 -4.85 -17.08 -10.56
C LEU A 154 -5.66 -18.28 -11.06
N LYS A 155 -5.25 -19.51 -10.75
CA LYS A 155 -5.98 -20.74 -11.11
C LYS A 155 -7.39 -20.78 -10.52
N HIS A 156 -7.56 -20.32 -9.27
CA HIS A 156 -8.88 -20.22 -8.67
C HIS A 156 -9.76 -19.20 -9.41
N TRP A 157 -9.20 -18.05 -9.75
CA TRP A 157 -9.90 -16.99 -10.44
C TRP A 157 -10.37 -17.43 -11.84
N GLU A 158 -9.48 -18.01 -12.64
CA GLU A 158 -9.78 -18.58 -13.96
C GLU A 158 -10.90 -19.62 -13.90
N ARG A 159 -10.87 -20.53 -12.91
CA ARG A 159 -11.88 -21.58 -12.75
C ARG A 159 -13.23 -21.06 -12.26
N SER A 160 -13.23 -19.97 -11.50
CA SER A 160 -14.46 -19.44 -10.91
C SER A 160 -15.43 -18.93 -11.98
N GLY A 161 -14.91 -18.44 -13.11
CA GLY A 161 -15.71 -17.80 -14.17
C GLY A 161 -16.45 -16.54 -13.70
N THR A 162 -16.13 -16.04 -12.50
CA THR A 162 -16.80 -14.90 -11.89
C THR A 162 -16.27 -13.61 -12.48
N ARG A 163 -17.16 -12.68 -12.82
CA ARG A 163 -16.72 -11.34 -13.24
C ARG A 163 -16.13 -10.58 -12.04
N PRO A 164 -15.04 -9.82 -12.24
CA PRO A 164 -14.54 -8.90 -11.22
C PRO A 164 -15.63 -7.93 -10.77
N GLU A 165 -15.63 -7.59 -9.48
CA GLU A 165 -16.56 -6.60 -8.94
C GLU A 165 -16.31 -5.23 -9.58
N PRO A 166 -17.34 -4.56 -10.12
CA PRO A 166 -17.17 -3.27 -10.75
C PRO A 166 -16.88 -2.18 -9.71
N TYR A 167 -16.10 -1.18 -10.10
CA TYR A 167 -15.87 0.02 -9.30
C TYR A 167 -15.87 1.27 -10.19
N PRO A 168 -16.36 2.42 -9.69
CA PRO A 168 -16.35 3.66 -10.48
C PRO A 168 -14.92 4.14 -10.78
N PRO A 169 -14.63 4.60 -12.02
CA PRO A 169 -13.37 5.27 -12.32
C PRO A 169 -13.14 6.48 -11.39
N GLY A 170 -11.94 6.59 -10.83
CA GLY A 170 -11.57 7.61 -9.84
C GLY A 170 -11.89 7.23 -8.39
N SER A 171 -12.54 6.08 -8.13
CA SER A 171 -12.70 5.55 -6.78
C SER A 171 -11.41 4.91 -6.26
N TRP A 172 -11.44 4.36 -5.04
CA TRP A 172 -10.32 3.63 -4.44
C TRP A 172 -10.42 2.10 -4.58
N GLY A 173 -11.28 1.64 -5.50
CA GLY A 173 -11.56 0.23 -5.75
C GLY A 173 -12.99 -0.17 -5.35
N PRO A 174 -13.28 -1.48 -5.40
CA PRO A 174 -14.60 -2.02 -5.06
C PRO A 174 -14.82 -2.13 -3.54
N PRO A 175 -16.08 -2.11 -3.07
CA PRO A 175 -16.43 -2.30 -1.66
C PRO A 175 -15.87 -3.58 -1.01
N SER A 176 -15.72 -4.69 -1.75
CA SER A 176 -15.09 -5.91 -1.20
C SER A 176 -13.65 -5.71 -0.72
N ALA A 177 -12.91 -4.77 -1.34
CA ALA A 177 -11.56 -4.46 -0.93
C ALA A 177 -11.52 -3.78 0.45
N ASP A 178 -12.49 -2.91 0.76
CA ASP A 178 -12.63 -2.33 2.09
C ASP A 178 -13.10 -3.40 3.10
N ALA A 179 -14.03 -4.26 2.70
CA ALA A 179 -14.52 -5.35 3.53
C ALA A 179 -13.41 -6.34 3.93
N LEU A 180 -12.41 -6.56 3.08
CA LEU A 180 -11.24 -7.40 3.36
C LEU A 180 -10.50 -6.96 4.63
N LEU A 181 -10.29 -5.65 4.81
CA LEU A 181 -9.59 -5.09 5.97
C LEU A 181 -10.53 -4.98 7.18
N ALA A 182 -11.79 -4.62 6.92
CA ALA A 182 -12.82 -4.44 7.95
C ALA A 182 -13.06 -5.71 8.79
N ARG A 183 -12.88 -6.91 8.21
CA ARG A 183 -12.90 -8.21 8.92
C ARG A 183 -11.97 -8.26 10.14
N THR A 184 -10.96 -7.40 10.17
CA THR A 184 -9.99 -7.32 11.26
C THR A 184 -9.94 -5.94 11.92
N GLY A 185 -10.99 -5.12 11.73
CA GLY A 185 -11.08 -3.76 12.27
C GLY A 185 -10.10 -2.76 11.64
N ARG A 186 -9.63 -3.03 10.42
CA ARG A 186 -8.67 -2.17 9.70
C ARG A 186 -9.36 -1.45 8.54
N HIS A 187 -8.74 -0.38 8.06
CA HIS A 187 -9.17 0.38 6.89
C HIS A 187 -7.97 0.71 6.01
N TRP A 188 -8.20 0.85 4.71
CA TRP A 188 -7.15 1.29 3.80
C TRP A 188 -6.75 2.73 4.08
N ARG A 189 -5.45 3.01 3.95
CA ARG A 189 -4.98 4.40 3.92
C ARG A 189 -5.50 5.09 2.65
N ARG A 190 -5.78 6.39 2.74
CA ARG A 190 -6.09 7.24 1.59
C ARG A 190 -4.91 8.21 1.39
N PRO A 191 -4.14 8.04 0.31
CA PRO A 191 -3.01 8.90 -0.03
C PRO A 191 -3.40 10.27 -0.56
#